data_AF-A0A2V8WYA3-F1
#
_entry.id   AF-A0A2V8WYA3-F1
#
_cell.length_a   1.000
_cell.length_b   1.000
_cell.length_c   1.000
_cell.angle_alpha   90.00
_cell.angle_beta   90.00
_cell.angle_gamma   90.00
#
_symmetry.space_group_name_H-M   'P 1'
#
loop_
_entity.id
_entity.type
_entity.pdbx_description
1 polymer ?
#
loop_
_entity_poly.entity_id
_entity_poly.type
_entity_poly.pdbx_seq_one_letter_code
_entity_poly.pdbx_strand_id
1 'polypeptide(L)'
;MFTDHVNLQRTESLPRRVGAGLLFGAAALLILLAATAALRAQEKNPYAGDAKVAKLGEYQFRSNCAFCHGLGARGGGRGPDLTRANKRHGTSDAEIYHNIHDGIPGTAMPAATNGGIGVGMSDEEIWQVVTYIRSVEKK
;
A
#
# COMPACT_ATOMS: atom_id res chain seq x y z
N MET A 1 -75.92 32.59 -38.34
CA MET A 1 -75.02 33.54 -37.66
C MET A 1 -73.77 32.77 -37.29
N PHE A 2 -72.75 32.93 -38.12
CA PHE A 2 -71.41 32.36 -38.03
C PHE A 2 -70.52 33.55 -37.67
N THR A 3 -69.60 33.40 -36.71
CA THR A 3 -68.18 33.79 -36.85
C THR A 3 -67.44 33.45 -35.55
N ASP A 4 -66.63 32.42 -35.67
CA ASP A 4 -65.43 32.16 -34.87
C ASP A 4 -64.42 33.31 -34.96
N HIS A 5 -63.76 33.60 -33.84
CA HIS A 5 -62.47 34.28 -33.79
C HIS A 5 -61.50 33.49 -32.89
N VAL A 6 -60.59 32.71 -33.52
CA VAL A 6 -59.11 32.87 -33.51
C VAL A 6 -58.52 33.36 -32.16
N ASN A 7 -57.53 32.78 -31.46
CA ASN A 7 -56.30 32.13 -31.91
C ASN A 7 -55.45 31.56 -30.74
N LEU A 8 -54.71 30.50 -31.05
CA LEU A 8 -53.31 30.18 -30.70
C LEU A 8 -52.75 30.45 -29.28
N GLN A 9 -52.56 29.34 -28.57
CA GLN A 9 -51.27 28.83 -28.08
C GLN A 9 -50.25 29.87 -27.56
N ARG A 10 -50.12 29.97 -26.23
CA ARG A 10 -48.84 30.36 -25.62
C ARG A 10 -48.23 29.14 -24.95
N THR A 11 -47.10 28.73 -25.50
CA THR A 11 -46.31 27.57 -25.16
C THR A 11 -45.63 27.70 -23.80
N GLU A 12 -45.62 26.58 -23.09
CA GLU A 12 -44.70 26.20 -22.01
C GLU A 12 -43.24 26.50 -22.39
N SER A 13 -42.45 27.10 -21.50
CA SER A 13 -40.99 26.97 -21.56
C SER A 13 -40.32 27.15 -20.18
N LEU A 14 -40.06 26.02 -19.52
CA LEU A 14 -39.11 25.89 -18.41
C LEU A 14 -37.66 26.01 -18.93
N PRO A 15 -36.78 26.84 -18.36
CA PRO A 15 -35.35 26.69 -18.58
C PRO A 15 -34.77 25.59 -17.67
N ARG A 16 -34.36 24.50 -18.32
CA ARG A 16 -33.58 23.36 -17.79
C ARG A 16 -32.32 23.84 -17.03
N ARG A 17 -32.28 23.65 -15.72
CA ARG A 17 -31.03 23.62 -14.93
C ARG A 17 -30.78 22.19 -14.40
N VAL A 18 -30.39 21.26 -15.28
CA VAL A 18 -30.08 19.87 -14.88
C VAL A 18 -28.68 19.40 -15.35
N GLY A 19 -27.92 20.24 -16.07
CA GLY A 19 -26.68 19.79 -16.73
C GLY A 19 -25.40 19.76 -15.88
N ALA A 20 -25.32 20.48 -14.75
CA ALA A 20 -24.04 20.69 -14.06
C ALA A 20 -23.74 19.68 -12.92
N GLY A 21 -24.75 19.19 -12.19
CA GLY A 21 -24.52 18.36 -11.00
C GLY A 21 -24.01 16.94 -11.26
N LEU A 22 -24.35 16.35 -12.42
CA LEU A 22 -23.98 14.98 -12.77
C LEU A 22 -22.49 14.82 -13.11
N LEU A 23 -21.88 15.85 -13.71
CA LEU A 23 -20.46 15.82 -14.09
C LEU A 23 -19.52 15.93 -12.88
N PHE A 24 -19.89 16.73 -11.87
CA PHE A 24 -19.13 16.82 -10.62
C PHE A 24 -19.23 15.54 -9.78
N GLY A 25 -20.41 14.88 -9.76
CA GLY A 25 -20.58 13.60 -9.07
C GLY A 25 -19.78 12.46 -9.69
N ALA A 26 -19.75 12.37 -11.03
CA ALA A 26 -18.97 11.36 -11.75
C ALA A 26 -17.45 11.55 -11.56
N ALA A 27 -16.95 12.79 -11.62
CA ALA A 27 -15.54 13.08 -11.39
C ALA A 27 -15.09 12.76 -9.95
N ALA A 28 -15.89 13.14 -8.94
CA ALA A 28 -15.60 12.81 -7.55
C ALA A 28 -15.58 11.30 -7.31
N LEU A 29 -16.54 10.55 -7.88
CA LEU A 29 -16.58 9.09 -7.78
C LEU A 29 -15.37 8.44 -8.46
N LEU A 30 -14.96 8.91 -9.64
CA LEU A 30 -13.77 8.42 -10.34
C LEU A 30 -12.48 8.68 -9.55
N ILE A 31 -12.36 9.86 -8.90
CA ILE A 31 -11.22 10.18 -8.03
C ILE A 31 -11.20 9.27 -6.80
N LEU A 32 -12.34 9.04 -6.16
CA LEU A 32 -12.48 8.11 -5.03
C LEU A 32 -12.08 6.67 -5.43
N LEU A 33 -12.54 6.20 -6.59
CA LEU A 33 -12.20 4.88 -7.12
C LEU A 33 -10.71 4.77 -7.44
N ALA A 34 -10.11 5.77 -8.08
CA ALA A 34 -8.68 5.78 -8.39
C ALA A 34 -7.81 5.81 -7.11
N ALA A 35 -8.21 6.58 -6.10
CA ALA A 35 -7.51 6.66 -4.82
C ALA A 35 -7.54 5.31 -4.08
N THR A 36 -8.68 4.61 -4.08
CA THR A 36 -8.77 3.27 -3.45
C THR A 36 -7.93 2.21 -4.17
N ALA A 37 -7.83 2.27 -5.51
CA ALA A 37 -7.00 1.38 -6.29
C ALA A 37 -5.49 1.63 -6.03
N ALA A 38 -5.08 2.89 -5.98
CA ALA A 38 -3.70 3.28 -5.67
C ALA A 38 -3.29 2.83 -4.26
N LEU A 39 -4.17 2.99 -3.26
CA LEU A 39 -3.89 2.55 -1.88
C LEU A 39 -3.69 1.03 -1.78
N ARG A 40 -4.41 0.25 -2.59
CA ARG A 40 -4.25 -1.21 -2.64
C ARG A 40 -2.97 -1.68 -3.33
N ALA A 41 -2.40 -0.87 -4.22
CA ALA A 41 -1.19 -1.25 -4.94
C ALA A 41 0.04 -1.33 -4.02
N GLN A 42 0.09 -0.53 -2.96
CA GLN A 42 1.19 -0.53 -1.98
C GLN A 42 1.20 -1.79 -1.09
N GLU A 43 0.12 -2.57 -1.02
CA GLU A 43 0.08 -3.75 -0.13
C GLU A 43 0.73 -5.00 -0.72
N LYS A 44 1.03 -5.02 -2.03
CA LYS A 44 1.55 -6.21 -2.70
C LYS A 44 3.03 -6.08 -3.01
N ASN A 45 3.82 -7.02 -2.50
CA ASN A 45 5.24 -7.11 -2.84
C ASN A 45 5.44 -7.30 -4.37
N PRO A 46 6.04 -6.32 -5.08
CA PRO A 46 6.24 -6.40 -6.51
C PRO A 46 7.31 -7.42 -6.92
N TYR A 47 8.14 -7.88 -5.98
CA TYR A 47 9.25 -8.80 -6.21
C TYR A 47 9.03 -10.20 -5.65
N ALA A 48 7.78 -10.53 -5.29
CA ALA A 48 7.44 -11.81 -4.68
C ALA A 48 7.97 -13.01 -5.49
N GLY A 49 8.84 -13.81 -4.88
CA GLY A 49 9.42 -15.01 -5.49
C GLY A 49 10.62 -14.78 -6.42
N ASP A 50 11.08 -13.54 -6.62
CA ASP A 50 12.26 -13.26 -7.43
C ASP A 50 13.56 -13.54 -6.64
N ALA A 51 14.30 -14.58 -7.05
CA ALA A 51 15.54 -15.00 -6.41
C ALA A 51 16.70 -13.99 -6.56
N LYS A 52 16.73 -13.21 -7.64
CA LYS A 52 17.76 -12.17 -7.83
C LYS A 52 17.50 -11.01 -6.87
N VAL A 53 16.24 -10.62 -6.72
CA VAL A 53 15.83 -9.60 -5.76
C VAL A 53 16.04 -10.09 -4.33
N ALA A 54 15.72 -11.36 -4.03
CA ALA A 54 16.02 -11.95 -2.72
C ALA A 54 17.52 -11.83 -2.36
N LYS A 55 18.43 -11.97 -3.33
CA LYS A 55 19.87 -11.80 -3.10
C LYS A 55 20.27 -10.34 -2.81
N LEU A 56 19.61 -9.37 -3.44
CA LEU A 56 19.78 -7.95 -3.09
C LEU A 56 19.25 -7.69 -1.67
N GLY A 57 18.08 -8.25 -1.35
CA GLY A 57 17.48 -8.20 -0.02
C GLY A 57 18.36 -8.82 1.06
N GLU A 58 19.06 -9.91 0.76
CA GLU A 58 20.03 -10.52 1.68
C GLU A 58 21.16 -9.54 2.04
N TYR A 59 21.69 -8.82 1.06
CA TYR A 59 22.74 -7.81 1.31
C TYR A 59 22.24 -6.70 2.25
N GLN A 60 21.05 -6.18 1.98
CA GLN A 60 20.41 -5.17 2.82
C GLN A 60 20.13 -5.71 4.24
N PHE A 61 19.60 -6.93 4.33
CA PHE A 61 19.29 -7.59 5.59
C PHE A 61 20.55 -7.79 6.44
N ARG A 62 21.66 -8.21 5.83
CA ARG A 62 22.94 -8.43 6.53
C ARG A 62 23.50 -7.14 7.12
N SER A 63 23.36 -6.02 6.40
CA SER A 63 23.87 -4.73 6.86
C SER A 63 22.99 -4.11 7.94
N ASN A 64 21.68 -4.28 7.84
CA ASN A 64 20.72 -3.48 8.62
C ASN A 64 19.95 -4.27 9.68
N CYS A 65 19.72 -5.58 9.48
CA CYS A 65 18.81 -6.38 10.30
C CYS A 65 19.52 -7.50 11.09
N ALA A 66 20.60 -8.04 10.52
CA ALA A 66 21.26 -9.23 11.05
C ALA A 66 21.87 -9.06 12.45
N PHE A 67 22.17 -7.82 12.87
CA PHE A 67 22.64 -7.55 14.23
C PHE A 67 21.64 -8.00 15.31
N CYS A 68 20.34 -7.93 15.01
CA CYS A 68 19.28 -8.38 15.91
C CYS A 68 18.71 -9.74 15.51
N HIS A 69 18.50 -9.97 14.22
CA HIS A 69 17.80 -11.15 13.70
C HIS A 69 18.73 -12.27 13.17
N GLY A 70 20.05 -12.13 13.36
CA GLY A 70 21.07 -13.09 12.92
C GLY A 70 21.30 -13.09 11.41
N LEU A 71 22.49 -13.52 10.95
CA LEU A 71 22.89 -13.43 9.53
C LEU A 71 21.95 -14.14 8.55
N GLY A 72 21.35 -15.25 8.96
CA GLY A 72 20.41 -16.02 8.13
C GLY A 72 18.93 -15.77 8.46
N ALA A 73 18.61 -14.64 9.10
CA ALA A 73 17.27 -14.32 9.62
C ALA A 73 16.71 -15.34 10.64
N ARG A 74 17.57 -16.20 11.18
CA ARG A 74 17.21 -17.29 12.13
C ARG A 74 17.02 -16.82 13.57
N GLY A 75 17.06 -15.51 13.81
CA GLY A 75 16.92 -14.90 15.12
C GLY A 75 18.22 -14.89 15.93
N GLY A 76 18.10 -14.44 17.18
CA GLY A 76 19.19 -14.38 18.15
C GLY A 76 18.72 -13.81 19.49
N GLY A 77 19.66 -13.40 20.36
CA GLY A 77 19.34 -12.87 21.69
C GLY A 77 18.64 -11.51 21.71
N ARG A 78 18.54 -10.80 20.57
CA ARG A 78 17.92 -9.46 20.47
C ARG A 78 16.64 -9.42 19.64
N GLY A 79 16.53 -10.22 18.59
CA GLY A 79 15.38 -10.26 17.70
C GLY A 79 14.91 -11.70 17.40
N PRO A 80 13.62 -11.89 17.08
CA PRO A 80 13.05 -13.20 16.79
C PRO A 80 13.60 -13.83 15.49
N ASP A 81 13.39 -15.15 15.38
CA ASP A 81 13.56 -15.92 14.15
C ASP A 81 12.49 -15.55 13.12
N LEU A 82 12.93 -14.93 12.02
CA LEU A 82 12.08 -14.47 10.92
C LEU A 82 11.85 -15.55 9.87
N THR A 83 12.56 -16.69 9.94
CA THR A 83 12.34 -17.85 9.04
C THR A 83 11.06 -18.62 9.39
N ARG A 84 10.40 -18.29 10.50
CA ARG A 84 9.15 -18.92 10.94
C ARG A 84 7.97 -18.30 10.19
N ALA A 85 7.07 -19.12 9.63
CA ALA A 85 5.86 -18.64 8.96
C ALA A 85 4.95 -17.83 9.90
N ASN A 86 4.78 -18.29 11.14
CA ASN A 86 4.02 -17.56 12.15
C ASN A 86 4.88 -16.49 12.84
N LYS A 87 4.48 -15.23 12.69
CA LYS A 87 5.15 -14.03 13.21
C LYS A 87 4.16 -13.27 14.09
N ARG A 88 4.62 -12.80 15.26
CA ARG A 88 3.78 -12.14 16.27
C ARG A 88 3.12 -10.85 15.76
N HIS A 89 3.77 -10.14 14.86
CA HIS A 89 3.39 -8.80 14.41
C HIS A 89 2.81 -8.76 12.99
N GLY A 90 2.21 -9.87 12.56
CA GLY A 90 1.64 -9.98 11.21
C GLY A 90 2.48 -10.87 10.31
N THR A 91 1.80 -11.49 9.36
CA THR A 91 2.36 -12.56 8.52
C THR A 91 2.19 -12.29 7.03
N SER A 92 1.47 -11.24 6.62
CA SER A 92 1.39 -10.79 5.24
C SER A 92 2.63 -9.98 4.84
N ASP A 93 2.90 -9.89 3.53
CA ASP A 93 4.01 -9.11 3.00
C ASP A 93 3.87 -7.62 3.36
N ALA A 94 2.65 -7.07 3.30
CA ALA A 94 2.35 -5.70 3.71
C ALA A 94 2.65 -5.45 5.19
N GLU A 95 2.24 -6.35 6.07
CA GLU A 95 2.53 -6.22 7.51
C GLU A 95 4.03 -6.28 7.79
N ILE A 96 4.77 -7.19 7.13
CA ILE A 96 6.23 -7.25 7.27
C ILE A 96 6.86 -5.97 6.75
N TYR A 97 6.41 -5.44 5.62
CA TYR A 97 6.86 -4.16 5.08
C TYR A 97 6.66 -3.03 6.10
N HIS A 98 5.45 -2.87 6.64
CA HIS A 98 5.14 -1.81 7.60
C HIS A 98 5.95 -1.94 8.89
N ASN A 99 6.11 -3.16 9.41
CA ASN A 99 6.95 -3.39 10.59
C ASN A 99 8.41 -2.97 10.35
N ILE A 100 8.95 -3.14 9.13
CA ILE A 100 10.30 -2.70 8.79
C ILE A 100 10.32 -1.18 8.57
N HIS A 101 9.38 -0.65 7.80
CA HIS A 101 9.30 0.77 7.44
C HIS A 101 9.13 1.67 8.67
N ASP A 102 8.14 1.36 9.50
CA ASP A 102 7.68 2.16 10.64
C ASP A 102 8.29 1.72 11.98
N GLY A 103 8.94 0.54 12.00
CA GLY A 103 9.31 -0.13 13.24
C GLY A 103 8.09 -0.71 13.95
N ILE A 104 8.31 -1.24 15.16
CA ILE A 104 7.21 -1.81 15.95
C ILE A 104 7.10 -1.06 17.28
N PRO A 105 6.06 -0.20 17.44
CA PRO A 105 5.84 0.55 18.68
C PRO A 105 5.81 -0.34 19.91
N GLY A 106 6.47 0.12 20.99
CA GLY A 106 6.58 -0.63 22.24
C GLY A 106 7.56 -1.80 22.21
N THR A 107 8.41 -1.90 21.19
CA THR A 107 9.50 -2.89 21.10
C THR A 107 10.83 -2.21 20.82
N ALA A 108 11.91 -3.00 20.82
CA ALA A 108 13.24 -2.54 20.42
C ALA A 108 13.45 -2.55 18.88
N MET A 109 12.47 -2.96 18.08
CA MET A 109 12.56 -2.96 16.62
C MET A 109 12.29 -1.54 16.09
N PRO A 110 13.31 -0.84 15.57
CA PRO A 110 13.16 0.54 15.17
C PRO A 110 12.66 0.64 13.72
N ALA A 111 12.26 1.86 13.32
CA ALA A 111 11.97 2.17 11.92
C ALA A 111 13.24 2.06 11.07
N ALA A 112 13.14 1.40 9.92
CA ALA A 112 14.22 1.36 8.93
C ALA A 112 14.33 2.68 8.15
N THR A 113 13.24 3.44 8.11
CA THR A 113 13.23 4.82 7.64
C THR A 113 13.68 5.77 8.75
N ASN A 114 14.01 7.01 8.40
CA ASN A 114 14.67 8.02 9.25
C ASN A 114 14.24 7.99 10.74
N GLY A 115 15.21 8.01 11.67
CA GLY A 115 14.94 8.35 13.09
C GLY A 115 15.30 7.33 14.17
N GLY A 116 15.84 6.15 13.83
CA GLY A 116 16.45 5.27 14.85
C GLY A 116 17.09 4.03 14.27
N ILE A 117 18.43 3.91 14.25
CA ILE A 117 19.20 2.88 13.50
C ILE A 117 18.89 2.79 11.98
N GLY A 118 17.70 3.20 11.53
CA GLY A 118 17.24 3.28 10.15
C GLY A 118 18.19 4.12 9.33
N VAL A 119 18.92 3.42 8.46
CA VAL A 119 19.94 3.94 7.56
C VAL A 119 19.37 4.76 6.40
N GLY A 120 18.07 5.12 6.45
CA GLY A 120 17.36 5.79 5.37
C GLY A 120 17.05 4.84 4.22
N MET A 121 16.57 3.62 4.53
CA MET A 121 16.17 2.66 3.49
C MET A 121 15.00 3.21 2.66
N SER A 122 15.09 3.02 1.34
CA SER A 122 13.99 3.26 0.42
C SER A 122 12.94 2.14 0.48
N ASP A 123 11.71 2.44 0.04
CA ASP A 123 10.62 1.46 -0.11
C ASP A 123 11.06 0.24 -0.93
N GLU A 124 11.84 0.47 -1.99
CA GLU A 124 12.38 -0.59 -2.83
C GLU A 124 13.27 -1.53 -2.00
N GLU A 125 14.23 -0.99 -1.24
CA GLU A 125 15.12 -1.81 -0.41
C GLU A 125 14.36 -2.57 0.68
N ILE A 126 13.30 -2.00 1.24
CA ILE A 126 12.44 -2.69 2.20
C ILE A 126 11.74 -3.87 1.51
N TRP A 127 11.18 -3.68 0.31
CA TRP A 127 10.57 -4.78 -0.45
C TRP A 127 11.57 -5.87 -0.87
N GLN A 128 12.81 -5.49 -1.17
CA GLN A 128 13.89 -6.47 -1.40
C GLN A 128 14.12 -7.31 -0.13
N VAL A 129 14.15 -6.70 1.05
CA VAL A 129 14.28 -7.41 2.34
C VAL A 129 13.08 -8.33 2.61
N VAL A 130 11.84 -7.88 2.37
CA VAL A 130 10.65 -8.74 2.50
C VAL A 130 10.78 -9.98 1.61
N THR A 131 11.20 -9.78 0.36
CA THR A 131 11.44 -10.86 -0.60
C THR A 131 12.51 -11.84 -0.11
N TYR A 132 13.59 -11.34 0.49
CA TYR A 132 14.60 -12.19 1.12
C TYR A 132 14.04 -13.00 2.29
N ILE A 133 13.31 -12.37 3.22
CA ILE A 133 12.69 -13.06 4.37
C ILE A 133 11.80 -14.22 3.88
N ARG A 134 11.02 -14.03 2.81
CA ARG A 134 10.22 -15.09 2.20
C ARG A 134 11.04 -16.19 1.56
N SER A 135 12.17 -15.86 0.95
CA SER A 135 13.05 -16.85 0.32
C SER A 135 13.68 -17.81 1.33
N VAL A 136 13.84 -17.39 2.58
CA VAL A 136 14.42 -18.19 3.68
C VAL A 136 13.38 -18.72 4.67
N GLU A 137 12.10 -18.44 4.44
CA GLU A 137 11.01 -18.91 5.28
C GLU A 137 10.85 -20.43 5.16
N LYS A 138 10.71 -21.11 6.30
CA LYS A 138 10.42 -22.53 6.36
C LYS A 138 8.93 -22.74 6.17
N LYS A 139 8.59 -23.60 5.22
CA LYS A 139 7.22 -24.08 4.97
C LYS A 139 6.77 -25.03 6.07
#